data_AF-A0A7Y5F9U7-F1
#
_entry.id   AF-A0A7Y5F9U7-F1
#
_cell.length_a   1.000
_cell.length_b   1.000
_cell.length_c   1.000
_cell.angle_alpha   90.00
_cell.angle_beta   90.00
_cell.angle_gamma   90.00
#
_symmetry.space_group_name_H-M   'P 1'
#
loop_
_entity.id
_entity.type
_entity.pdbx_description
1 polymer ?
#
loop_
_entity_poly.entity_id
_entity_poly.type
_entity_poly.pdbx_seq_one_letter_code
_entity_poly.pdbx_strand_id
1 'polypeptide(L)'
;MDVGQAAGQGGGATPETSESEEDVEGALSTPQRHLVLKGVVFYLEISVDCIEISRYARSFGASDTAVRAYLDHLAAALVVRQLQPWHENLSKRQVRAPKVYLADSGIMHTLLNLRTQRDVEAHPKCGASWEGFAIEQVRVALGAERSECFFWSTHAGAELDLLVVRGRTRLGFEIKRTTAPQVTPSMRHALADLKLNRLDVIHAGDTTFALAKNIRAVSIVRLLTDLKPMQQHALLRQRAVRIACVLQTPCKRFCSVCRLDVQRLRSPLQSPLRNPAW
;
A
#
# COMPACT_ATOMS: atom_id res chain seq x y z
N MET A 1 -81.02 7.11 25.50
CA MET A 1 -80.78 6.47 26.81
C MET A 1 -80.66 4.99 26.50
N ASP A 2 -79.61 4.23 26.74
CA ASP A 2 -78.26 4.38 27.27
C ASP A 2 -77.51 3.17 26.67
N VAL A 3 -76.34 3.34 26.03
CA VAL A 3 -75.00 3.08 26.58
C VAL A 3 -74.67 1.60 26.89
N GLY A 4 -73.59 1.12 26.23
CA GLY A 4 -72.61 0.17 26.77
C GLY A 4 -72.68 -1.26 26.22
N GLN A 5 -71.60 -1.99 25.96
CA GLN A 5 -70.17 -1.71 25.94
C GLN A 5 -69.48 -2.95 25.31
N ALA A 6 -68.35 -2.73 24.62
CA ALA A 6 -67.64 -3.73 23.81
C ALA A 6 -66.88 -4.77 24.64
N ALA A 7 -66.82 -5.99 24.10
CA ALA A 7 -66.09 -7.13 24.63
C ALA A 7 -64.58 -7.02 24.40
N GLY A 8 -63.79 -7.23 25.46
CA GLY A 8 -62.35 -7.43 25.39
C GLY A 8 -62.01 -8.91 25.23
N GLN A 9 -61.04 -9.21 24.36
CA GLN A 9 -60.33 -10.48 24.31
C GLN A 9 -58.83 -10.19 24.39
N GLY A 10 -58.21 -10.55 25.51
CA GLY A 10 -56.78 -10.91 25.55
C GLY A 10 -56.61 -12.29 24.88
N GLY A 11 -55.50 -12.64 24.25
CA GLY A 11 -54.12 -12.26 24.52
C GLY A 11 -53.35 -13.57 24.65
N GLY A 12 -52.68 -14.00 23.58
CA GLY A 12 -51.92 -15.25 23.57
C GLY A 12 -51.24 -15.51 22.22
N ALA A 13 -50.04 -14.96 22.03
CA ALA A 13 -49.12 -15.38 20.99
C ALA A 13 -47.66 -15.16 21.42
N THR A 14 -46.93 -16.28 21.45
CA THR A 14 -45.48 -16.50 21.21
C THR A 14 -44.40 -15.78 22.06
N PRO A 15 -43.39 -16.53 22.56
CA PRO A 15 -42.20 -15.92 23.15
C PRO A 15 -41.27 -15.41 22.04
N GLU A 16 -41.11 -14.08 21.96
CA GLU A 16 -40.01 -13.47 21.24
C GLU A 16 -38.70 -13.73 22.00
N THR A 17 -37.77 -14.42 21.35
CA THR A 17 -36.36 -14.40 21.74
C THR A 17 -35.80 -13.02 21.43
N SER A 18 -35.76 -12.16 22.44
CA SER A 18 -34.97 -10.94 22.43
C SER A 18 -33.48 -11.31 22.48
N GLU A 19 -32.88 -11.51 21.31
CA GLU A 19 -31.43 -11.33 21.18
C GLU A 19 -31.17 -9.84 21.35
N SER A 20 -30.51 -9.51 22.46
CA SER A 20 -30.11 -8.16 22.86
C SER A 20 -29.27 -7.48 21.78
N GLU A 21 -29.79 -6.42 21.18
CA GLU A 21 -29.09 -5.42 20.35
C GLU A 21 -28.07 -4.57 21.16
N GLU A 22 -27.55 -5.08 22.29
CA GLU A 22 -26.84 -4.27 23.29
C GLU A 22 -25.30 -4.42 23.30
N ASP A 23 -24.70 -5.20 22.39
CA ASP A 23 -23.26 -5.55 22.50
C ASP A 23 -22.34 -5.08 21.35
N VAL A 24 -22.80 -4.27 20.39
CA VAL A 24 -21.91 -3.71 19.35
C VAL A 24 -21.50 -2.25 19.62
N GLU A 25 -22.17 -1.58 20.57
CA GLU A 25 -21.99 -0.13 20.81
C GLU A 25 -20.91 0.19 21.88
N GLY A 26 -20.38 -0.83 22.56
CA GLY A 26 -19.46 -0.70 23.70
C GLY A 26 -17.95 -0.74 23.40
N ALA A 27 -17.51 -0.98 22.16
CA ALA A 27 -16.10 -1.32 21.90
C ALA A 27 -15.11 -0.14 21.86
N LEU A 28 -15.55 1.12 21.95
CA LEU A 28 -14.68 2.29 21.88
C LEU A 28 -15.00 3.29 23.00
N SER A 29 -14.11 3.36 23.99
CA SER A 29 -14.18 4.31 25.11
C SER A 29 -14.27 5.76 24.59
N THR A 30 -15.02 6.60 25.30
CA THR A 30 -15.37 7.98 24.95
C THR A 30 -14.20 8.92 24.54
N PRO A 31 -12.94 8.74 25.01
CA PRO A 31 -11.78 9.48 24.46
C PRO A 31 -11.44 9.10 23.00
N GLN A 32 -11.73 7.87 22.58
CA GLN A 32 -11.48 7.37 21.23
C GLN A 32 -12.51 7.90 20.22
N ARG A 33 -13.74 8.21 20.65
CA ARG A 33 -14.77 8.77 19.75
C ARG A 33 -14.40 10.17 19.23
N HIS A 34 -13.80 11.00 20.08
CA HIS A 34 -13.27 12.31 19.68
C HIS A 34 -12.01 12.20 18.81
N LEU A 35 -11.29 11.09 18.94
CA LEU A 35 -10.08 10.76 18.20
C LEU A 35 -10.36 10.20 16.80
N VAL A 36 -11.43 9.42 16.66
CA VAL A 36 -11.90 8.92 15.36
C VAL A 36 -12.47 10.07 14.53
N LEU A 37 -13.25 10.98 15.11
CA LEU A 37 -13.78 12.16 14.41
C LEU A 37 -12.71 13.22 14.09
N LYS A 38 -11.75 13.47 15.01
CA LYS A 38 -10.54 14.25 14.68
C LYS A 38 -9.65 13.52 13.67
N GLY A 39 -9.67 12.20 13.67
CA GLY A 39 -9.11 11.33 12.63
C GLY A 39 -9.76 11.57 11.28
N VAL A 40 -11.09 11.65 11.17
CA VAL A 40 -11.80 12.00 9.91
C VAL A 40 -11.37 13.37 9.37
N VAL A 41 -11.11 14.35 10.22
CA VAL A 41 -10.52 15.65 9.80
C VAL A 41 -9.03 15.51 9.43
N PHE A 42 -8.28 14.65 10.11
CA PHE A 42 -6.94 14.17 9.69
C PHE A 42 -6.97 13.59 8.27
N TYR A 43 -8.00 12.81 7.93
CA TYR A 43 -8.17 12.15 6.64
C TYR A 43 -8.48 13.10 5.47
N LEU A 44 -9.06 14.29 5.72
CA LEU A 44 -9.48 15.23 4.66
C LEU A 44 -8.36 16.18 4.18
N GLU A 45 -7.38 16.50 5.04
CA GLU A 45 -6.21 17.29 4.62
C GLU A 45 -5.02 16.40 4.17
N ILE A 46 -4.97 15.12 4.56
CA ILE A 46 -3.97 14.18 4.05
C ILE A 46 -4.33 13.85 2.62
N SER A 47 -3.79 14.64 1.71
CA SER A 47 -3.71 14.19 0.35
C SER A 47 -2.44 14.74 -0.25
N VAL A 48 -1.46 13.83 -0.31
CA VAL A 48 -0.43 13.72 -1.35
C VAL A 48 0.49 14.92 -1.43
N ASP A 49 0.86 15.40 -0.25
CA ASP A 49 2.06 16.19 -0.09
C ASP A 49 2.83 15.69 1.13
N CYS A 50 4.11 16.04 1.16
CA CYS A 50 4.98 15.72 2.28
C CYS A 50 4.35 16.23 3.59
N ILE A 51 4.15 15.34 4.56
CA ILE A 51 3.48 15.71 5.80
C ILE A 51 4.43 16.53 6.67
N GLU A 52 4.16 17.82 6.77
CA GLU A 52 4.78 18.67 7.79
C GLU A 52 4.05 18.49 9.13
N ILE A 53 4.56 17.60 9.98
CA ILE A 53 3.93 17.18 11.24
C ILE A 53 3.55 18.38 12.13
N SER A 54 4.39 19.40 12.20
CA SER A 54 4.17 20.63 12.96
C SER A 54 2.98 21.46 12.46
N ARG A 55 2.66 21.41 11.15
CA ARG A 55 1.46 22.05 10.59
C ARG A 55 0.21 21.34 11.09
N TYR A 56 0.19 20.02 10.99
CA TYR A 56 -0.96 19.22 11.40
C TYR A 56 -1.17 19.26 12.92
N ALA A 57 -0.09 19.13 13.71
CA ALA A 57 -0.14 19.25 15.16
C ALA A 57 -0.84 20.55 15.61
N ARG A 58 -0.49 21.68 14.99
CA ARG A 58 -1.15 22.98 15.21
C ARG A 58 -2.63 22.96 14.84
N SER A 59 -2.99 22.45 13.65
CA SER A 59 -4.39 22.37 13.21
C SER A 59 -5.26 21.50 14.14
N PHE A 60 -4.69 20.46 14.75
CA PHE A 60 -5.43 19.56 15.65
C PHE A 60 -5.38 19.98 17.14
N GLY A 61 -4.60 21.00 17.49
CA GLY A 61 -4.30 21.33 18.88
C GLY A 61 -3.62 20.16 19.62
N ALA A 62 -2.80 19.38 18.90
CA ALA A 62 -2.09 18.21 19.40
C ALA A 62 -0.57 18.46 19.39
N SER A 63 0.20 17.64 20.12
CA SER A 63 1.65 17.66 20.02
C SER A 63 2.15 16.91 18.77
N ASP A 64 3.32 17.30 18.27
CA ASP A 64 4.00 16.60 17.17
C ASP A 64 4.20 15.10 17.47
N THR A 65 4.48 14.75 18.73
CA THR A 65 4.65 13.36 19.17
C THR A 65 3.35 12.57 19.07
N ALA A 66 2.21 13.19 19.41
CA ALA A 66 0.91 12.55 19.31
C ALA A 66 0.55 12.29 17.85
N VAL A 67 0.77 13.27 16.95
CA VAL A 67 0.51 13.11 15.51
C VAL A 67 1.34 11.98 14.90
N ARG A 68 2.63 11.87 15.27
CA ARG A 68 3.49 10.76 14.83
C ARG A 68 2.96 9.41 15.31
N ALA A 69 2.64 9.31 16.59
CA ALA A 69 2.08 8.07 17.15
C ALA A 69 0.78 7.67 16.45
N TYR A 70 -0.10 8.62 16.09
CA TYR A 70 -1.30 8.32 15.30
C TYR A 70 -0.97 7.79 13.91
N LEU A 71 -0.05 8.41 13.18
CA LEU A 71 0.37 7.94 11.86
C LEU A 71 0.96 6.53 11.93
N ASP A 72 1.73 6.22 12.98
CA ASP A 72 2.32 4.90 13.16
C ASP A 72 1.27 3.85 13.49
N HIS A 73 0.30 4.16 14.36
CA HIS A 73 -0.83 3.27 14.63
C HIS A 73 -1.68 3.02 13.39
N LEU A 74 -2.00 4.06 12.60
CA LEU A 74 -2.75 3.91 11.36
C LEU A 74 -1.97 3.11 10.30
N ALA A 75 -0.65 3.26 10.26
CA ALA A 75 0.21 2.48 9.37
C ALA A 75 0.26 1.01 9.79
N ALA A 76 0.33 0.75 11.10
CA ALA A 76 0.27 -0.61 11.67
C ALA A 76 -1.10 -1.27 11.43
N ALA A 77 -2.18 -0.49 11.49
CA ALA A 77 -3.54 -0.92 11.14
C ALA A 77 -3.78 -1.06 9.63
N LEU A 78 -2.75 -0.82 8.80
CA LEU A 78 -2.80 -0.89 7.33
C LEU A 78 -3.79 0.10 6.68
N VAL A 79 -4.26 1.11 7.41
CA VAL A 79 -5.17 2.14 6.90
C VAL A 79 -4.41 3.17 6.06
N VAL A 80 -3.22 3.57 6.54
CA VAL A 80 -2.35 4.50 5.82
C VAL A 80 -1.04 3.84 5.43
N ARG A 81 -0.40 4.43 4.42
CA ARG A 81 0.93 4.09 3.95
C ARG A 81 1.82 5.31 4.10
N GLN A 82 2.92 5.15 4.81
CA GLN A 82 3.97 6.16 4.89
C GLN A 82 5.08 5.77 3.92
N LEU A 83 5.31 6.60 2.90
CA LEU A 83 6.41 6.46 1.95
C LEU A 83 7.56 7.35 2.43
N GLN A 84 8.68 6.73 2.80
CA GLN A 84 9.82 7.44 3.37
C GLN A 84 10.66 8.11 2.27
N PRO A 85 11.28 9.27 2.55
CA PRO A 85 12.18 9.90 1.60
C PRO A 85 13.47 9.09 1.47
N TRP A 86 13.96 8.94 0.24
CA TRP A 86 15.31 8.47 -0.01
C TRP A 86 16.30 9.62 0.15
N HIS A 87 17.43 9.33 0.80
CA HIS A 87 18.52 10.28 0.96
C HIS A 87 19.74 9.78 0.21
N GLU A 88 20.14 10.51 -0.82
CA GLU A 88 21.40 10.27 -1.53
C GLU A 88 22.41 11.35 -1.14
N ASN A 89 23.72 11.04 -1.17
CA ASN A 89 24.78 12.01 -0.84
C ASN A 89 24.96 13.01 -2.00
N LEU A 90 23.99 13.92 -2.13
CA LEU A 90 23.97 14.99 -3.11
C LEU A 90 24.23 16.32 -2.40
N SER A 91 24.91 17.25 -3.07
CA SER A 91 25.12 18.61 -2.57
C SER A 91 23.83 19.43 -2.45
N LYS A 92 22.68 18.87 -2.87
CA LYS A 92 21.36 19.51 -2.85
C LYS A 92 20.61 19.16 -1.56
N ARG A 93 19.88 20.13 -1.02
CA ARG A 93 18.96 19.91 0.10
C ARG A 93 17.79 19.01 -0.35
N GLN A 94 17.52 17.95 0.40
CA GLN A 94 16.46 16.96 0.13
C GLN A 94 15.35 17.05 1.17
N VAL A 95 14.14 16.69 0.76
CA VAL A 95 12.97 16.65 1.66
C VAL A 95 13.12 15.51 2.67
N ARG A 96 12.75 15.77 3.92
CA ARG A 96 12.85 14.80 5.05
C ARG A 96 11.50 14.30 5.57
N ALA A 97 10.41 14.97 5.22
CA ALA A 97 9.08 14.59 5.66
C ALA A 97 8.56 13.43 4.80
N PRO A 98 7.93 12.39 5.37
CA PRO A 98 7.35 11.31 4.59
C PRO A 98 6.12 11.78 3.79
N LYS A 99 5.85 11.11 2.67
CA LYS A 99 4.55 11.20 2.01
C LYS A 99 3.61 10.18 2.64
N VAL A 100 2.34 10.54 2.81
CA VAL A 100 1.34 9.63 3.38
C VAL A 100 0.16 9.50 2.44
N TYR A 101 -0.22 8.25 2.19
CA TYR A 101 -1.33 7.87 1.33
C TYR A 101 -2.31 7.02 2.12
N LEU A 102 -3.58 7.04 1.71
CA LEU A 102 -4.51 5.99 2.12
C LEU A 102 -4.16 4.70 1.39
N ALA A 103 -4.20 3.59 2.12
CA ALA A 103 -3.89 2.29 1.55
C ALA A 103 -4.94 1.83 0.53
N ASP A 104 -6.18 2.32 0.65
CA ASP A 104 -7.31 1.95 -0.19
C ASP A 104 -8.00 3.20 -0.75
N SER A 105 -8.15 3.26 -2.08
CA SER A 105 -8.81 4.37 -2.76
C SER A 105 -10.32 4.40 -2.55
N GLY A 106 -10.97 3.25 -2.36
CA GLY A 106 -12.39 3.17 -2.04
C GLY A 106 -12.71 3.73 -0.66
N ILE A 107 -11.86 3.48 0.33
CA ILE A 107 -11.96 4.14 1.65
C ILE A 107 -11.83 5.66 1.48
N MET A 108 -10.84 6.12 0.71
CA MET A 108 -10.66 7.55 0.42
C MET A 108 -11.91 8.16 -0.24
N HIS A 109 -12.46 7.51 -1.27
CA HIS A 109 -13.65 7.99 -1.99
C HIS A 109 -14.87 8.02 -1.09
N THR A 110 -15.06 6.99 -0.26
CA THR A 110 -16.15 6.92 0.72
C THR A 110 -16.07 8.05 1.75
N LEU A 111 -14.87 8.32 2.30
CA LEU A 111 -14.65 9.40 3.27
C LEU A 111 -14.87 10.78 2.67
N LEU A 112 -14.59 10.94 1.37
CA LEU A 112 -14.83 12.18 0.62
C LEU A 112 -16.27 12.28 0.07
N ASN A 113 -17.12 11.30 0.35
CA ASN A 113 -18.48 11.18 -0.19
C ASN A 113 -18.53 11.26 -1.74
N LEU A 114 -17.53 10.69 -2.41
CA LEU A 114 -17.46 10.57 -3.87
C LEU A 114 -18.16 9.29 -4.29
N ARG A 115 -19.35 9.42 -4.90
CA ARG A 115 -20.22 8.26 -5.19
C ARG A 115 -20.16 7.83 -6.64
N THR A 116 -19.85 8.76 -7.54
CA THR A 116 -19.80 8.52 -8.98
C THR A 116 -18.40 8.77 -9.54
N GLN A 117 -18.11 8.18 -10.69
CA GLN A 117 -16.86 8.45 -11.42
C GLN A 117 -16.66 9.94 -11.70
N ARG A 118 -17.74 10.66 -12.04
CA ARG A 118 -17.69 12.11 -12.29
C ARG A 118 -17.25 12.89 -11.04
N ASP A 119 -17.73 12.49 -9.86
CA ASP A 119 -17.33 13.11 -8.60
C ASP A 119 -15.82 12.93 -8.37
N VAL A 120 -15.32 11.72 -8.60
CA VAL A 120 -13.89 11.41 -8.46
C VAL A 120 -13.04 12.22 -9.44
N GLU A 121 -13.45 12.31 -10.70
CA GLU A 121 -12.70 13.02 -11.75
C GLU A 121 -12.68 14.54 -11.55
N ALA A 122 -13.76 15.10 -11.01
CA ALA A 122 -13.89 16.54 -10.72
C ALA A 122 -13.22 16.94 -9.40
N HIS A 123 -13.01 15.99 -8.48
CA HIS A 123 -12.45 16.30 -7.16
C HIS A 123 -10.95 16.64 -7.24
N PRO A 124 -10.46 17.68 -6.53
CA PRO A 124 -9.05 18.07 -6.55
C PRO A 124 -8.11 16.96 -6.06
N LYS A 125 -8.62 16.02 -5.25
CA LYS A 125 -7.85 14.87 -4.75
C LYS A 125 -7.85 13.66 -5.69
N CYS A 126 -8.35 13.79 -6.92
CA CYS A 126 -8.31 12.73 -7.93
C CYS A 126 -6.87 12.28 -8.23
N GLY A 127 -5.97 13.24 -8.47
CA GLY A 127 -4.56 12.96 -8.77
C GLY A 127 -3.86 12.25 -7.60
N ALA A 128 -4.13 12.71 -6.40
CA ALA A 128 -3.68 12.11 -5.15
C ALA A 128 -4.12 10.64 -5.01
N SER A 129 -5.41 10.37 -5.24
CA SER A 129 -5.95 9.02 -5.21
C SER A 129 -5.31 8.12 -6.28
N TRP A 130 -5.10 8.66 -7.48
CA TRP A 130 -4.47 7.95 -8.60
C TRP A 130 -3.01 7.59 -8.29
N GLU A 131 -2.25 8.54 -7.76
CA GLU A 131 -0.86 8.34 -7.37
C GLU A 131 -0.71 7.25 -6.32
N GLY A 132 -1.43 7.35 -5.20
CA GLY A 132 -1.39 6.35 -4.13
C GLY A 132 -1.78 4.95 -4.61
N PHE A 133 -2.82 4.86 -5.45
CA PHE A 133 -3.24 3.61 -6.08
C PHE A 133 -2.11 3.02 -6.95
N ALA A 134 -1.56 3.81 -7.87
CA ALA A 134 -0.54 3.34 -8.80
C ALA A 134 0.76 2.92 -8.10
N ILE A 135 1.19 3.64 -7.04
CA ILE A 135 2.34 3.25 -6.21
C ILE A 135 2.15 1.84 -5.67
N GLU A 136 0.98 1.55 -5.09
CA GLU A 136 0.71 0.24 -4.50
C GLU A 136 0.66 -0.86 -5.57
N GLN A 137 0.04 -0.58 -6.74
CA GLN A 137 0.03 -1.54 -7.85
C GLN A 137 1.44 -1.84 -8.36
N VAL A 138 2.30 -0.83 -8.49
CA VAL A 138 3.72 -1.02 -8.88
C VAL A 138 4.46 -1.87 -7.86
N ARG A 139 4.30 -1.56 -6.57
CA ARG A 139 4.93 -2.33 -5.49
C ARG A 139 4.53 -3.81 -5.56
N VAL A 140 3.23 -4.09 -5.71
CA VAL A 140 2.71 -5.46 -5.82
C VAL A 140 3.24 -6.16 -7.08
N ALA A 141 3.19 -5.49 -8.23
CA ALA A 141 3.69 -6.03 -9.50
C ALA A 141 5.18 -6.39 -9.46
N LEU A 142 6.00 -5.60 -8.74
CA LEU A 142 7.42 -5.87 -8.56
C LEU A 142 7.70 -6.96 -7.52
N GLY A 143 6.72 -7.31 -6.67
CA GLY A 143 6.95 -8.10 -5.46
C GLY A 143 7.91 -7.39 -4.51
N ALA A 144 7.79 -6.07 -4.39
CA ALA A 144 8.62 -5.23 -3.52
C ALA A 144 8.05 -5.17 -2.09
N GLU A 145 8.94 -5.21 -1.10
CA GLU A 145 8.59 -4.93 0.29
C GLU A 145 8.44 -3.43 0.50
N ARG A 146 7.66 -3.01 1.51
CA ARG A 146 7.48 -1.59 1.82
C ARG A 146 8.78 -0.90 2.22
N SER A 147 9.69 -1.64 2.85
CA SER A 147 11.05 -1.22 3.21
C SER A 147 11.96 -0.95 1.99
N GLU A 148 11.55 -1.42 0.80
CA GLU A 148 12.28 -1.20 -0.46
C GLU A 148 11.73 0.00 -1.23
N CYS A 149 10.60 0.57 -0.80
CA CYS A 149 9.89 1.66 -1.47
C CYS A 149 10.13 2.99 -0.79
N PHE A 150 10.54 3.98 -1.58
CA PHE A 150 10.84 5.33 -1.13
C PHE A 150 10.30 6.33 -2.15
N PHE A 151 10.24 7.61 -1.81
CA PHE A 151 10.13 8.68 -2.80
C PHE A 151 11.40 9.53 -2.77
N TRP A 152 11.61 10.37 -3.76
CA TRP A 152 12.74 11.30 -3.72
C TRP A 152 12.30 12.68 -4.16
N SER A 153 12.66 13.72 -3.39
CA SER A 153 12.39 15.09 -3.74
C SER A 153 13.49 16.01 -3.24
N THR A 154 13.81 17.02 -4.04
CA THR A 154 14.79 18.05 -3.74
C THR A 154 14.09 19.40 -3.57
N HIS A 155 14.66 20.28 -2.74
CA HIS A 155 14.14 21.66 -2.63
C HIS A 155 14.29 22.47 -3.92
N ALA A 156 15.07 21.98 -4.89
CA ALA A 156 15.20 22.56 -6.22
C ALA A 156 14.07 22.16 -7.18
N GLY A 157 13.09 21.36 -6.73
CA GLY A 157 11.90 20.98 -7.51
C GLY A 157 12.05 19.73 -8.36
N ALA A 158 13.17 18.99 -8.27
CA ALA A 158 13.25 17.66 -8.85
C ALA A 158 12.60 16.65 -7.89
N GLU A 159 11.68 15.85 -8.42
CA GLU A 159 10.88 14.87 -7.71
C GLU A 159 10.81 13.56 -8.49
N LEU A 160 10.71 12.45 -7.77
CA LEU A 160 10.43 11.11 -8.24
C LEU A 160 9.41 10.47 -7.29
N ASP A 161 8.25 10.08 -7.84
CA ASP A 161 7.11 9.62 -7.05
C ASP A 161 7.39 8.33 -6.27
N LEU A 162 8.05 7.37 -6.92
CA LEU A 162 8.45 6.11 -6.30
C LEU A 162 9.84 5.66 -6.77
N LEU A 163 10.68 5.34 -5.81
CA LEU A 163 11.97 4.68 -5.96
C LEU A 163 11.90 3.32 -5.29
N VAL A 164 12.23 2.26 -6.03
CA VAL A 164 12.35 0.91 -5.48
C VAL A 164 13.81 0.49 -5.48
N VAL A 165 14.33 0.14 -4.30
CA VAL A 165 15.74 -0.24 -4.10
C VAL A 165 15.83 -1.66 -3.55
N ARG A 166 16.47 -2.56 -4.32
CA ARG A 166 16.83 -3.91 -3.88
C ARG A 166 18.28 -4.21 -4.24
N GLY A 167 19.14 -4.25 -3.23
CA GLY A 167 20.58 -4.44 -3.44
C GLY A 167 21.17 -3.35 -4.35
N ARG A 168 21.66 -3.76 -5.54
CA ARG A 168 22.21 -2.83 -6.55
C ARG A 168 21.17 -2.33 -7.55
N THR A 169 19.96 -2.87 -7.52
CA THR A 169 18.89 -2.50 -8.44
C THR A 169 18.12 -1.31 -7.88
N ARG A 170 18.04 -0.23 -8.67
CA ARG A 170 17.31 1.00 -8.39
C ARG A 170 16.36 1.27 -9.56
N LEU A 171 15.07 1.17 -9.31
CA LEU A 171 14.02 1.43 -10.29
C LEU A 171 13.28 2.69 -9.90
N GLY A 172 13.17 3.65 -10.82
CA GLY A 172 12.36 4.84 -10.60
C GLY A 172 11.01 4.72 -11.30
N PHE A 173 9.99 5.30 -10.69
CA PHE A 173 8.64 5.35 -11.19
C PHE A 173 8.10 6.77 -11.03
N GLU A 174 7.57 7.30 -12.13
CA GLU A 174 6.80 8.54 -12.14
C GLU A 174 5.35 8.18 -12.45
N ILE A 175 4.39 8.81 -11.80
CA ILE A 175 2.98 8.52 -11.99
C ILE A 175 2.28 9.72 -12.59
N LYS A 176 1.64 9.52 -13.75
CA LYS A 176 0.92 10.57 -14.44
C LYS A 176 -0.46 10.08 -14.86
N ARG A 177 -1.51 10.79 -14.43
CA ARG A 177 -2.88 10.55 -14.91
C ARG A 177 -3.10 11.16 -16.29
N THR A 178 -2.38 10.66 -17.29
CA THR A 178 -2.45 11.06 -18.70
C THR A 178 -2.30 9.84 -19.59
N THR A 179 -2.79 9.91 -20.82
CA THR A 179 -2.58 8.85 -21.83
C THR A 179 -1.29 9.07 -22.63
N ALA A 180 -0.77 10.30 -22.68
CA ALA A 180 0.40 10.69 -23.47
C ALA A 180 1.48 11.36 -22.60
N PRO A 181 2.17 10.62 -21.72
CA PRO A 181 3.26 11.16 -20.92
C PRO A 181 4.43 11.65 -21.79
N GLN A 182 5.13 12.67 -21.31
CA GLN A 182 6.33 13.24 -21.95
C GLN A 182 7.50 13.21 -20.99
N VAL A 183 8.72 13.17 -21.54
CA VAL A 183 9.95 13.21 -20.72
C VAL A 183 10.16 14.62 -20.18
N THR A 184 10.30 14.73 -18.87
CA THR A 184 10.60 15.99 -18.19
C THR A 184 12.10 16.11 -17.83
N PRO A 185 12.61 17.32 -17.58
CA PRO A 185 13.96 17.50 -17.03
C PRO A 185 14.15 16.80 -15.68
N SER A 186 13.11 16.82 -14.81
CA SER A 186 13.15 16.15 -13.50
C SER A 186 13.43 14.65 -13.62
N MET A 187 12.81 13.96 -14.58
CA MET A 187 13.07 12.53 -14.84
C MET A 187 14.54 12.27 -15.19
N ARG A 188 15.15 13.16 -16.00
CA ARG A 188 16.57 13.03 -16.37
C ARG A 188 17.49 13.27 -15.18
N HIS A 189 17.17 14.24 -14.33
CA HIS A 189 17.89 14.50 -13.09
C HIS A 189 17.77 13.31 -12.13
N ALA A 190 16.56 12.77 -11.93
CA ALA A 190 16.36 11.60 -11.08
C ALA A 190 17.15 10.38 -11.59
N LEU A 191 17.14 10.12 -12.91
CA LEU A 191 17.91 9.04 -13.52
C LEU A 191 19.41 9.15 -13.22
N ALA A 192 19.97 10.36 -13.32
CA ALA A 192 21.39 10.63 -13.09
C ALA A 192 21.76 10.66 -11.60
N ASP A 193 21.06 11.49 -10.81
CA ASP A 193 21.36 11.74 -9.40
C ASP A 193 21.19 10.47 -8.56
N LEU A 194 20.15 9.66 -8.84
CA LEU A 194 19.87 8.41 -8.12
C LEU A 194 20.53 7.17 -8.77
N LYS A 195 21.21 7.33 -9.91
CA LYS A 195 21.85 6.25 -10.67
C LYS A 195 20.87 5.11 -10.97
N LEU A 196 19.70 5.45 -11.49
CA LEU A 196 18.63 4.49 -11.75
C LEU A 196 19.00 3.54 -12.89
N ASN A 197 18.60 2.26 -12.77
CA ASN A 197 18.71 1.30 -13.87
C ASN A 197 17.75 1.65 -15.00
N ARG A 198 16.54 2.08 -14.66
CA ARG A 198 15.52 2.61 -15.58
C ARG A 198 14.51 3.46 -14.81
N LEU A 199 13.78 4.29 -15.56
CA LEU A 199 12.62 5.04 -15.08
C LEU A 199 11.38 4.65 -15.89
N ASP A 200 10.35 4.18 -15.20
CA ASP A 200 9.07 3.77 -15.80
C ASP A 200 8.00 4.82 -15.46
N VAL A 201 7.44 5.50 -16.46
CA VAL A 201 6.32 6.44 -16.27
C VAL A 201 5.01 5.67 -16.34
N ILE A 202 4.34 5.52 -15.21
CA ILE A 202 3.05 4.85 -15.11
C ILE A 202 1.95 5.81 -15.57
N HIS A 203 1.17 5.39 -16.56
CA HIS A 203 0.18 6.25 -17.21
C HIS A 203 -1.16 5.56 -17.45
N ALA A 204 -2.19 6.37 -17.74
CA ALA A 204 -3.59 5.95 -17.87
C ALA A 204 -3.97 5.49 -19.29
N GLY A 205 -3.00 5.30 -20.19
CA GLY A 205 -3.24 4.79 -21.54
C GLY A 205 -3.19 3.27 -21.60
N ASP A 206 -3.54 2.70 -22.75
CA ASP A 206 -3.72 1.24 -22.90
C ASP A 206 -2.47 0.50 -23.40
N THR A 207 -1.44 1.24 -23.82
CA THR A 207 -0.23 0.69 -24.44
C THR A 207 1.03 1.15 -23.73
N THR A 208 2.05 0.29 -23.71
CA THR A 208 3.38 0.57 -23.16
C THR A 208 4.32 0.89 -24.32
N PHE A 209 5.10 1.98 -24.20
CA PHE A 209 6.00 2.45 -25.26
C PHE A 209 7.26 3.12 -24.70
N ALA A 210 8.33 3.17 -25.50
CA ALA A 210 9.57 3.83 -25.11
C ALA A 210 9.44 5.36 -25.23
N LEU A 211 9.98 6.10 -24.27
CA LEU A 211 10.00 7.57 -24.26
C LEU A 211 11.40 8.13 -24.56
N ALA A 212 12.43 7.53 -23.97
CA ALA A 212 13.82 7.87 -24.18
C ALA A 212 14.74 6.70 -23.77
N LYS A 213 16.05 6.88 -23.91
CA LYS A 213 17.03 5.92 -23.37
C LYS A 213 16.80 5.73 -21.86
N ASN A 214 16.56 4.49 -21.45
CA ASN A 214 16.25 4.08 -20.08
C ASN A 214 14.98 4.70 -19.47
N ILE A 215 14.09 5.29 -20.30
CA ILE A 215 12.80 5.82 -19.87
C ILE A 215 11.70 5.24 -20.75
N ARG A 216 10.67 4.64 -20.16
CA ARG A 216 9.50 4.12 -20.88
C ARG A 216 8.19 4.53 -20.21
N ALA A 217 7.14 4.66 -20.99
CA ALA A 217 5.78 4.79 -20.53
C ALA A 217 5.18 3.38 -20.37
N VAL A 218 4.70 3.04 -19.18
CA VAL A 218 4.05 1.75 -18.87
C VAL A 218 2.58 2.00 -18.56
N SER A 219 1.70 1.32 -19.31
CA SER A 219 0.26 1.37 -19.08
C SER A 219 -0.09 0.74 -17.73
N ILE A 220 -0.90 1.42 -16.93
CA ILE A 220 -1.40 0.86 -15.67
C ILE A 220 -2.24 -0.41 -15.89
N VAL A 221 -2.97 -0.49 -17.01
CA VAL A 221 -3.83 -1.64 -17.35
C VAL A 221 -2.97 -2.88 -17.67
N ARG A 222 -1.77 -2.66 -18.20
CA ARG A 222 -0.82 -3.72 -18.56
C ARG A 222 0.28 -3.91 -17.54
N LEU A 223 0.17 -3.29 -16.35
CA LEU A 223 1.26 -3.22 -15.38
C LEU A 223 1.82 -4.59 -15.01
N LEU A 224 0.95 -5.56 -14.69
CA LEU A 224 1.35 -6.91 -14.30
C LEU A 224 2.04 -7.70 -15.43
N THR A 225 1.74 -7.36 -16.68
CA THR A 225 2.31 -8.02 -17.87
C THR A 225 3.64 -7.38 -18.27
N ASP A 226 3.70 -6.05 -18.27
CA ASP A 226 4.82 -5.29 -18.82
C ASP A 226 5.90 -4.95 -17.77
N LEU A 227 5.56 -5.04 -16.48
CA LEU A 227 6.47 -4.89 -15.36
C LEU A 227 6.92 -6.25 -14.83
N LYS A 228 8.18 -6.59 -15.09
CA LYS A 228 8.77 -7.85 -14.61
C LYS A 228 8.99 -7.78 -13.09
N PRO A 229 8.57 -8.80 -12.31
CA PRO A 229 8.88 -8.88 -10.90
C PRO A 229 10.38 -8.83 -10.66
N MET A 230 10.78 -8.16 -9.58
CA MET A 230 12.19 -8.15 -9.18
C MET A 230 12.58 -9.56 -8.75
N GLN A 231 13.68 -10.07 -9.32
CA GLN A 231 14.15 -11.43 -8.99
C GLN A 231 14.28 -11.58 -7.48
N GLN A 232 13.62 -12.61 -6.94
CA GLN A 232 13.83 -13.01 -5.55
C GLN A 232 15.27 -13.51 -5.45
N HIS A 233 16.06 -12.99 -4.50
CA HIS A 233 17.28 -13.68 -4.12
C HIS A 233 16.87 -15.12 -3.72
N ALA A 234 17.36 -16.11 -4.46
CA ALA A 234 17.04 -17.53 -4.30
C ALA A 234 17.28 -18.08 -2.87
N LEU A 235 17.93 -17.31 -2.01
CA LEU A 235 18.26 -17.64 -0.63
C LEU A 235 17.03 -17.76 0.30
N LEU A 236 15.87 -17.17 -0.03
CA LEU A 236 14.67 -17.30 0.81
C LEU A 236 13.83 -18.55 0.52
N ARG A 237 13.99 -19.21 -0.64
CA ARG A 237 13.37 -20.54 -0.88
C ARG A 237 13.97 -21.62 0.01
N GLN A 238 15.23 -21.48 0.45
CA GLN A 238 15.87 -22.44 1.37
C GLN A 238 15.50 -22.24 2.85
N ARG A 239 14.95 -21.07 3.22
CA ARG A 239 14.49 -20.81 4.60
C ARG A 239 13.06 -21.26 4.85
N ALA A 240 12.18 -21.20 3.85
CA ALA A 240 10.81 -21.73 3.97
C ALA A 240 10.80 -23.27 4.13
N VAL A 241 11.74 -23.99 3.51
CA VAL A 241 11.87 -25.45 3.68
C VAL A 241 12.50 -25.84 5.03
N ARG A 242 13.35 -24.98 5.63
CA ARG A 242 13.96 -25.26 6.94
C ARG A 242 13.01 -25.02 8.12
N ILE A 243 12.14 -24.02 8.08
CA ILE A 243 11.19 -23.77 9.17
C ILE A 243 10.08 -24.84 9.22
N ALA A 244 9.68 -25.40 8.07
CA ALA A 244 8.76 -26.54 8.04
C ALA A 244 9.35 -27.84 8.63
N CYS A 245 10.69 -27.97 8.67
CA CYS A 245 11.36 -29.18 9.17
C CYS A 245 11.62 -29.15 10.69
N VAL A 246 11.78 -27.95 11.28
CA VAL A 246 12.05 -27.81 12.73
C VAL A 246 10.78 -27.95 13.59
N LEU A 247 9.58 -27.83 12.98
CA LEU A 247 8.30 -28.08 13.67
C LEU A 247 7.83 -29.55 13.60
N GLN A 248 8.62 -30.46 13.02
CA GLN A 248 8.43 -31.89 13.23
C GLN A 248 9.02 -32.31 14.58
N THR A 249 8.41 -31.84 15.67
CA THR A 249 8.55 -32.49 16.97
C THR A 249 8.16 -33.97 16.82
N PRO A 250 8.99 -34.94 17.25
CA PRO A 250 8.60 -36.34 17.27
C PRO A 250 7.66 -36.57 18.45
N CYS A 251 6.38 -36.26 18.30
CA CYS A 251 5.37 -36.82 19.18
C CYS A 251 5.25 -38.31 18.82
N LYS A 252 6.00 -39.16 19.53
CA LYS A 252 6.11 -40.63 19.34
C LYS A 252 4.83 -41.43 19.67
N ARG A 253 3.64 -40.82 19.68
CA ARG A 253 2.40 -41.53 20.02
C ARG A 253 1.23 -41.05 19.16
N PHE A 254 1.28 -41.38 17.87
CA PHE A 254 0.14 -41.73 17.01
C PHE A 254 0.53 -41.49 15.54
N CYS A 255 0.82 -42.54 14.77
CA CYS A 255 0.56 -42.54 13.34
C CYS A 255 0.72 -43.96 12.77
N SER A 256 -0.39 -44.64 12.48
CA SER A 256 -0.43 -45.88 11.67
C SER A 256 -0.88 -45.62 10.23
N VAL A 257 -0.98 -44.37 9.76
CA VAL A 257 -1.70 -44.07 8.49
C VAL A 257 -0.91 -43.30 7.42
N CYS A 258 0.24 -42.67 7.69
CA CYS A 258 0.97 -41.95 6.63
C CYS A 258 2.32 -42.59 6.30
N ARG A 259 2.28 -43.72 5.58
CA ARG A 259 3.46 -44.30 4.91
C ARG A 259 3.43 -43.84 3.45
N LEU A 260 3.94 -42.63 3.18
CA LEU A 260 4.27 -42.17 1.82
C LEU A 260 5.67 -41.54 1.80
N ASP A 261 6.45 -41.97 0.82
CA ASP A 261 7.91 -41.98 0.73
C ASP A 261 8.64 -40.63 0.81
N VAL A 262 9.53 -40.52 1.80
CA VAL A 262 10.54 -39.44 1.96
C VAL A 262 11.87 -39.80 1.28
N GLN A 263 11.85 -40.63 0.21
CA GLN A 263 13.08 -41.03 -0.49
C GLN A 263 13.33 -40.32 -1.84
N ARG A 264 12.42 -39.46 -2.32
CA ARG A 264 12.61 -38.72 -3.59
C ARG A 264 13.26 -37.33 -3.49
N LEU A 265 13.75 -36.91 -2.32
CA LEU A 265 14.38 -35.58 -2.13
C LEU A 265 15.88 -35.63 -1.87
N ARG A 266 16.57 -36.73 -2.22
CA ARG A 266 18.04 -36.79 -2.19
C ARG A 266 18.58 -37.13 -3.58
N SER A 267 18.76 -36.11 -4.42
CA SER A 267 19.79 -36.17 -5.46
C SER A 267 20.49 -34.81 -5.55
N PRO A 268 21.81 -34.73 -5.31
CA PRO A 268 22.56 -33.49 -5.37
C PRO A 268 22.92 -33.11 -6.81
N LEU A 269 22.98 -31.80 -7.01
CA LEU A 269 23.57 -31.10 -8.15
C LEU A 269 24.86 -31.77 -8.66
N GLN A 270 24.88 -32.11 -9.95
CA GLN A 270 26.10 -32.10 -10.74
C GLN A 270 25.86 -31.19 -11.94
N SER A 271 26.56 -30.05 -11.95
CA SER A 271 26.83 -29.31 -13.18
C SER A 271 27.91 -30.05 -13.99
N PRO A 272 27.99 -29.78 -15.29
CA PRO A 272 29.24 -29.17 -15.72
C PRO A 272 29.01 -27.99 -16.69
N LEU A 273 29.83 -26.97 -16.48
CA LEU A 273 30.17 -25.95 -17.46
C LEU A 273 30.61 -26.63 -18.76
N ARG A 274 29.97 -26.30 -19.88
CA ARG A 274 30.56 -26.42 -21.21
C ARG A 274 30.44 -25.10 -21.95
N ASN A 275 31.61 -24.53 -22.23
CA ASN A 275 31.86 -23.53 -23.24
C ASN A 275 31.81 -24.21 -24.63
N PRO A 276 31.33 -23.53 -25.67
CA PRO A 276 32.13 -23.43 -26.89
C PRO A 276 32.09 -21.98 -27.42
N ALA A 277 33.22 -21.27 -27.56
CA ALA A 277 33.98 -21.22 -28.81
C ALA A 277 33.15 -21.64 -30.04
N TRP A 278 32.41 -20.70 -30.64
CA TRP A 278 32.49 -20.19 -32.02
C TRP A 278 31.75 -18.85 -32.06
#